data_AF-A0A8S1HCM0-F1
#
_entry.id   AF-A0A8S1HCM0-F1
#
_cell.length_a   1.000
_cell.length_b   1.000
_cell.length_c   1.000
_cell.angle_alpha   90.00
_cell.angle_beta   90.00
_cell.angle_gamma   90.00
#
_symmetry.space_group_name_H-M   'P 1'
#
loop_
_entity.id
_entity.type
_entity.pdbx_description
1 polymer ?
#
loop_
_entity_poly.entity_id
_entity_poly.type
_entity_poly.pdbx_seq_one_letter_code
_entity_poly.pdbx_strand_id
1 'polypeptide(L)'
;MPEETEAYYKSRFNSLDVEMTELFQENEQLNEDLDNIDRQIDEEPTPALYREKRRLEEAIEAIDASIESVFAKMEDNRNKLEAFKKRQADKEAVNREPDVVTDSSSAAEASPLSESLSDTDSDGF
;
A
#
# COMPACT_ATOMS: atom_id res chain seq x y z
N MET A 1 13.14 8.49 4.16
CA MET A 1 12.40 9.52 4.94
C MET A 1 10.90 9.44 4.61
N PRO A 2 9.98 10.07 5.38
CA PRO A 2 8.53 9.97 5.14
C PRO A 2 8.07 10.50 3.78
N GLU A 3 8.63 11.63 3.35
CA GLU A 3 8.31 12.30 2.09
C GLU A 3 8.68 11.44 0.86
N GLU A 4 9.83 10.76 0.89
CA GLU A 4 10.28 9.87 -0.19
C GLU A 4 9.34 8.66 -0.36
N THR A 5 8.77 8.17 0.74
CA THR A 5 7.87 7.00 0.72
C THR A 5 6.49 7.39 0.17
N GLU A 6 5.98 8.57 0.54
CA GLU A 6 4.72 9.08 -0.01
C GLU A 6 4.85 9.44 -1.50
N ALA A 7 5.96 10.04 -1.91
CA ALA A 7 6.26 10.32 -3.31
C ALA A 7 6.32 9.02 -4.15
N TYR A 8 6.90 7.95 -3.61
CA TYR A 8 6.94 6.63 -4.27
C TYR A 8 5.53 6.08 -4.55
N TYR A 9 4.67 6.02 -3.53
CA TYR A 9 3.32 5.46 -3.68
C TYR A 9 2.45 6.31 -4.60
N LYS A 10 2.58 7.65 -4.53
CA LYS A 10 1.90 8.58 -5.44
C LYS A 10 2.35 8.40 -6.89
N SER A 11 3.65 8.30 -7.15
CA SER A 11 4.18 8.05 -8.49
C SER A 11 3.68 6.72 -9.05
N ARG A 12 3.67 5.67 -8.23
CA ARG A 12 3.14 4.37 -8.63
C ARG A 12 1.64 4.42 -8.92
N PHE A 13 0.86 5.20 -8.17
CA PHE A 13 -0.57 5.38 -8.44
C PHE A 13 -0.79 6.04 -9.80
N ASN A 14 -0.09 7.12 -10.10
CA ASN A 14 -0.18 7.80 -11.39
C ASN A 14 0.19 6.86 -12.56
N SER A 15 1.19 6.00 -12.39
CA SER A 15 1.55 5.02 -13.42
C SER A 15 0.45 4.00 -13.67
N LEU A 16 -0.18 3.50 -12.59
CA LEU A 16 -1.30 2.56 -12.70
C LEU A 16 -2.55 3.24 -13.29
N ASP A 17 -2.76 4.52 -13.02
CA ASP A 17 -3.88 5.31 -13.54
C ASP A 17 -3.79 5.51 -15.05
N VAL A 18 -2.57 5.73 -15.56
CA VAL A 18 -2.29 5.76 -17.00
C VAL A 18 -2.54 4.39 -17.62
N GLU A 19 -1.99 3.31 -17.05
CA GLU A 19 -2.20 1.92 -17.50
C GLU A 19 -3.71 1.59 -17.55
N MET A 20 -4.46 2.00 -16.52
CA MET A 20 -5.91 1.82 -16.45
C MET A 20 -6.64 2.53 -17.59
N THR A 21 -6.27 3.79 -17.85
CA THR A 21 -6.88 4.60 -18.90
C THR A 21 -6.63 4.00 -20.29
N GLU A 22 -5.41 3.52 -20.54
CA GLU A 22 -5.04 2.86 -21.79
C GLU A 22 -5.84 1.56 -21.98
N LEU A 23 -5.98 0.73 -20.95
CA LEU A 23 -6.77 -0.49 -21.01
C LEU A 23 -8.25 -0.22 -21.28
N PHE A 24 -8.84 0.83 -20.70
CA PHE A 24 -10.23 1.20 -21.00
C PHE A 24 -10.40 1.66 -22.45
N GLN A 25 -9.46 2.44 -22.99
CA GLN A 25 -9.50 2.87 -24.39
C GLN A 25 -9.36 1.67 -25.34
N GLU A 26 -8.47 0.73 -25.03
CA GLU A 26 -8.33 -0.50 -25.82
C GLU A 26 -9.59 -1.37 -25.75
N ASN A 27 -10.20 -1.51 -24.57
CA ASN A 27 -11.45 -2.25 -24.41
C ASN A 27 -12.60 -1.62 -25.22
N GLU A 28 -12.73 -0.29 -25.19
CA GLU A 28 -13.73 0.45 -25.97
C GLU A 28 -13.54 0.19 -27.47
N GLN A 29 -12.30 0.30 -27.98
CA GLN A 29 -12.00 0.03 -29.38
C GLN A 29 -12.30 -1.41 -29.79
N LEU A 30 -11.96 -2.40 -28.95
CA LEU A 30 -12.25 -3.81 -29.23
C LEU A 30 -13.75 -4.09 -29.28
N ASN A 31 -14.55 -3.43 -28.44
CA ASN A 31 -16.01 -3.54 -28.47
C ASN A 31 -16.59 -2.92 -29.75
N GLU A 32 -16.08 -1.76 -30.19
CA GLU A 32 -16.48 -1.17 -31.48
C GLU A 32 -16.15 -2.11 -32.65
N ASP A 33 -14.98 -2.75 -32.62
CA ASP A 33 -14.57 -3.73 -33.63
C ASP A 33 -15.47 -4.97 -33.60
N LEU A 34 -15.87 -5.43 -32.42
CA LEU A 34 -16.80 -6.56 -32.25
C LEU A 34 -18.18 -6.24 -32.85
N ASP A 35 -18.71 -5.05 -32.57
CA ASP A 35 -19.97 -4.56 -33.15
C ASP A 35 -19.89 -4.45 -34.68
N ASN A 36 -18.73 -4.04 -35.21
CA ASN A 36 -18.48 -4.01 -36.66
C ASN A 36 -18.48 -5.40 -37.28
N ILE A 37 -17.90 -6.39 -36.60
CA ILE A 37 -17.89 -7.79 -37.06
C ILE A 37 -19.30 -8.37 -37.00
N ASP A 38 -20.07 -8.08 -35.96
CA ASP A 38 -21.44 -8.56 -35.83
C ASP A 38 -22.35 -8.04 -36.96
N ARG A 39 -22.22 -6.75 -37.31
CA ARG A 39 -22.92 -6.20 -38.49
C ARG A 39 -22.50 -6.89 -39.79
N GLN A 40 -21.22 -7.17 -39.98
CA GLN A 40 -20.74 -7.89 -41.16
C GLN A 40 -21.26 -9.32 -41.22
N ILE A 41 -21.39 -10.00 -40.07
CA ILE A 41 -21.95 -11.36 -39.99
C ILE A 41 -23.43 -11.35 -40.38
N ASP A 42 -24.20 -10.34 -39.94
CA ASP A 42 -25.61 -10.19 -40.28
C ASP A 42 -25.82 -9.95 -41.78
N GLU A 43 -24.90 -9.19 -42.42
CA GLU A 43 -24.94 -8.91 -43.85
C GLU A 43 -24.47 -10.10 -44.70
N GLU A 44 -23.31 -10.68 -44.38
CA GLU A 44 -22.72 -11.80 -45.11
C GLU A 44 -21.99 -12.76 -44.14
N PRO A 45 -22.67 -13.80 -43.63
CA PRO A 45 -22.09 -14.68 -42.63
C PRO A 45 -21.01 -15.56 -43.25
N THR A 46 -19.75 -15.33 -42.85
CA THR A 46 -18.61 -16.15 -43.29
C THR A 46 -17.89 -16.80 -42.11
N PRO A 47 -17.30 -18.00 -42.30
CA PRO A 47 -16.47 -18.65 -41.27
C PRO A 47 -15.23 -17.84 -40.86
N ALA A 48 -14.82 -16.85 -41.66
CA ALA A 48 -13.73 -15.96 -41.30
C ALA A 48 -14.19 -14.93 -40.25
N LEU A 49 -15.36 -14.33 -40.45
CA LEU A 49 -15.93 -13.35 -39.52
C LEU A 49 -16.22 -13.97 -38.14
N TYR A 50 -16.78 -15.19 -38.08
CA TYR A 50 -16.98 -15.86 -36.79
C TYR A 50 -15.67 -16.16 -36.04
N ARG A 51 -14.58 -16.43 -36.76
CA ARG A 51 -13.27 -16.61 -36.14
C ARG A 51 -12.71 -15.29 -35.61
N GLU A 52 -12.90 -14.21 -36.36
CA GLU A 52 -12.49 -12.87 -35.92
C GLU A 52 -13.31 -12.39 -34.73
N LYS A 53 -14.64 -12.60 -34.74
CA LYS A 53 -15.53 -12.34 -33.60
C LYS A 53 -14.99 -13.00 -32.34
N ARG A 54 -14.72 -14.31 -32.42
CA ARG A 54 -14.17 -15.07 -31.29
C ARG A 54 -12.81 -14.53 -30.82
N ARG A 55 -11.94 -14.14 -31.75
CA ARG A 55 -10.63 -13.53 -31.41
C ARG A 55 -10.80 -12.21 -30.65
N LEU A 56 -11.77 -11.38 -31.06
CA LEU A 56 -12.09 -10.13 -30.37
C LEU A 56 -12.70 -10.37 -28.99
N GLU A 57 -13.63 -11.33 -28.86
CA GLU A 57 -14.19 -11.73 -27.56
C GLU A 57 -13.10 -12.21 -26.58
N GLU A 58 -12.17 -13.06 -27.04
CA GLU A 58 -11.03 -13.52 -26.25
C GLU A 58 -10.08 -12.36 -25.87
N ALA A 59 -9.91 -11.37 -26.76
CA ALA A 59 -9.10 -10.18 -26.47
C ALA A 59 -9.77 -9.28 -25.42
N ILE A 60 -11.09 -9.06 -25.51
CA ILE A 60 -11.86 -8.28 -24.52
C ILE A 60 -11.75 -8.92 -23.14
N GLU A 61 -11.93 -10.24 -23.04
CA GLU A 61 -11.78 -10.97 -21.77
C GLU A 61 -10.37 -10.80 -21.16
N ALA A 62 -9.33 -10.81 -22.00
CA ALA A 62 -7.95 -10.58 -21.55
C ALA A 62 -7.72 -9.14 -21.05
N ILE A 63 -8.34 -8.15 -21.69
CA ILE A 63 -8.29 -6.75 -21.25
C ILE A 63 -9.05 -6.56 -19.93
N ASP A 64 -10.23 -7.15 -19.79
CA ASP A 64 -11.00 -7.12 -18.54
C ASP A 64 -10.20 -7.70 -17.36
N ALA A 65 -9.54 -8.85 -17.58
CA ALA A 65 -8.65 -9.44 -16.57
C ALA A 65 -7.45 -8.52 -16.23
N SER A 66 -6.95 -7.76 -17.21
CA SER A 66 -5.87 -6.80 -17.01
C SER A 66 -6.35 -5.58 -16.20
N ILE A 67 -7.55 -5.07 -16.48
CA ILE A 67 -8.25 -4.01 -15.75
C ILE A 67 -8.40 -4.41 -14.27
N GLU A 68 -8.92 -5.61 -13.99
CA GLU A 68 -9.06 -6.14 -12.63
C GLU A 68 -7.70 -6.22 -11.90
N SER A 69 -6.66 -6.68 -12.60
CA SER A 69 -5.30 -6.75 -12.06
C SER A 69 -4.74 -5.37 -11.70
N VAL A 70 -4.96 -4.35 -12.54
CA VAL A 70 -4.55 -2.97 -12.26
C VAL A 70 -5.29 -2.40 -11.05
N PHE A 71 -6.61 -2.62 -10.95
CA PHE A 71 -7.37 -2.24 -9.75
C PHE A 71 -6.82 -2.86 -8.48
N ALA A 72 -6.52 -4.16 -8.48
CA ALA A 72 -5.93 -4.83 -7.33
C ALA A 72 -4.58 -4.22 -6.92
N LYS A 73 -3.73 -3.86 -7.90
CA LYS A 73 -2.46 -3.17 -7.65
C LYS A 73 -2.67 -1.77 -7.07
N MET A 74 -3.67 -1.03 -7.52
CA MET A 74 -4.01 0.29 -6.99
C MET A 74 -4.49 0.21 -5.54
N GLU A 75 -5.36 -0.76 -5.24
CA GLU A 75 -5.87 -0.99 -3.89
C GLU A 75 -4.74 -1.40 -2.92
N ASP A 76 -3.86 -2.32 -3.32
CA ASP A 76 -2.69 -2.71 -2.54
C ASP A 76 -1.76 -1.52 -2.27
N ASN A 77 -1.52 -0.68 -3.28
CA ASN A 77 -0.73 0.54 -3.14
C ASN A 77 -1.35 1.50 -2.11
N ARG A 78 -2.67 1.72 -2.20
CA ARG A 78 -3.42 2.55 -1.24
C ARG A 78 -3.33 2.01 0.18
N ASN A 79 -3.56 0.71 0.38
CA ASN A 79 -3.48 0.06 1.69
C ASN A 79 -2.09 0.19 2.31
N LYS A 80 -1.02 0.06 1.50
CA LYS A 80 0.36 0.25 1.95
C LYS A 80 0.64 1.70 2.36
N LEU A 81 0.12 2.67 1.62
CA LEU A 81 0.26 4.09 1.96
C LEU A 81 -0.49 4.44 3.26
N GLU A 82 -1.72 3.94 3.44
CA GLU A 82 -2.51 4.15 4.66
C GLU A 82 -1.83 3.51 5.89
N ALA A 83 -1.33 2.28 5.76
CA ALA A 83 -0.58 1.61 6.82
C ALA A 83 0.71 2.37 7.18
N PHE A 84 1.40 2.95 6.19
CA PHE A 84 2.57 3.78 6.42
C PHE A 84 2.22 5.06 7.21
N LYS A 85 1.17 5.78 6.77
CA LYS A 85 0.68 7.00 7.44
C LYS A 85 0.26 6.73 8.88
N LYS A 86 -0.44 5.62 9.13
CA LYS A 86 -0.81 5.19 10.48
C LYS A 86 0.41 5.02 11.38
N ARG A 87 1.44 4.31 10.90
CA ARG A 87 2.69 4.10 11.67
C ARG A 87 3.44 5.40 11.95
N GLN A 88 3.34 6.42 11.10
CA GLN A 88 3.92 7.74 11.37
C GLN A 88 3.17 8.44 12.50
N ALA A 89 1.84 8.46 12.43
CA ALA A 89 0.99 9.06 13.46
C ALA A 89 1.20 8.37 14.83
N ASP A 90 1.29 7.03 14.85
CA ASP A 90 1.52 6.27 16.07
C ASP A 90 2.88 6.63 16.72
N LYS A 91 3.93 6.81 15.92
CA LYS A 91 5.26 7.23 16.42
C LYS A 91 5.28 8.67 16.93
N GLU A 92 4.57 9.57 16.26
CA GLU A 92 4.45 10.97 16.70
C GLU A 92 3.67 11.05 18.03
N ALA A 93 2.62 10.26 18.19
CA ALA A 93 1.86 10.16 19.44
C ALA A 93 2.71 9.64 20.60
N VAL A 94 3.52 8.58 20.37
CA VAL A 94 4.45 8.04 21.37
C VAL A 94 5.52 9.06 21.78
N ASN A 95 5.95 9.94 20.87
CA ASN A 95 6.91 11.01 21.20
C ASN A 95 6.27 12.25 21.87
N ARG A 96 4.94 12.31 22.01
CA ARG A 96 4.23 13.43 22.68
C ARG A 96 3.94 13.19 24.17
N GLU A 97 4.10 11.97 24.68
CA GLU A 97 3.95 11.66 26.12
C GLU A 97 5.27 11.06 26.65
N PRO A 98 6.14 11.89 27.24
CA PRO A 98 6.12 12.05 28.69
C PRO A 98 6.45 13.50 29.11
N ASP A 99 5.46 14.38 29.14
CA ASP A 99 5.53 15.68 29.84
C ASP A 99 4.39 15.75 30.87
N VAL A 100 4.38 14.77 31.78
CA VAL A 100 3.60 14.84 33.02
C VAL A 100 4.60 14.86 34.16
N VAL A 101 5.07 16.07 34.47
CA VAL A 101 5.27 16.57 35.84
C VAL A 101 5.74 15.52 36.86
N THR A 102 7.05 15.32 36.99
CA THR A 102 7.65 15.01 38.29
C THR A 102 8.15 16.31 38.90
N ASP A 103 7.23 17.19 39.27
CA ASP A 103 7.49 18.31 40.17
C ASP A 103 6.98 17.95 41.57
N SER A 104 7.80 18.27 42.56
CA SER A 104 7.47 18.39 43.98
C SER A 104 7.50 17.13 44.85
N SER A 105 8.73 16.66 45.11
CA SER A 105 9.21 16.64 46.50
C SER A 105 10.69 16.98 46.57
N SER A 106 10.91 18.28 46.79
CA SER A 106 12.07 18.92 47.39
C SER A 106 12.86 18.03 48.36
N ALA A 107 14.16 17.88 48.14
CA ALA A 107 15.17 18.62 48.91
C ALA A 107 16.58 18.23 48.46
N ALA A 108 17.43 19.24 48.39
CA ALA A 108 18.84 19.11 48.15
C ALA A 108 19.59 18.48 49.35
N GLU A 109 20.79 17.99 49.02
CA GLU A 109 22.01 17.93 49.83
C GLU A 109 22.40 16.67 50.64
N ALA A 110 23.67 16.31 50.37
CA ALA A 110 24.67 15.64 51.20
C ALA A 110 24.74 14.10 51.19
N SER A 111 25.65 13.56 50.37
CA SER A 111 26.45 12.37 50.72
C SER A 111 27.35 12.74 51.92
N PRO A 112 27.52 11.89 52.96
CA PRO A 112 28.28 10.65 52.82
C PRO A 112 27.75 9.46 53.67
N LEU A 113 27.62 8.28 53.07
CA LEU A 113 27.51 7.03 53.82
C LEU A 113 28.90 6.51 54.14
N SER A 114 29.38 6.88 55.31
CA SER A 114 30.49 6.22 55.99
C SER A 114 30.04 5.92 57.42
N GLU A 115 29.65 4.68 57.67
CA GLU A 115 29.81 4.06 58.98
C GLU A 115 30.17 2.59 58.79
N SER A 116 31.27 2.25 59.44
CA SER A 116 31.98 0.98 59.43
C SER A 116 31.39 0.01 60.47
N LEU A 117 31.87 -1.23 60.41
CA LEU A 117 31.66 -2.35 61.35
C LEU A 117 30.28 -3.03 61.24
N SER A 118 30.23 -4.33 60.99
CA SER A 118 30.82 -5.31 61.90
C SER A 118 31.18 -6.62 61.23
N ASP A 119 32.27 -7.16 61.77
CA ASP A 119 32.82 -8.50 61.64
C ASP A 119 31.76 -9.60 61.46
N THR A 120 32.01 -10.48 60.49
CA THR A 120 31.62 -11.88 60.62
C THR A 120 32.80 -12.72 60.13
N ASP A 121 33.78 -12.86 61.03
CA ASP A 121 34.62 -14.05 61.07
C ASP A 121 33.72 -15.26 61.30
N SER A 122 33.70 -16.21 60.37
CA SER A 122 33.46 -17.61 60.73
C SER A 122 33.99 -18.52 59.63
N ASP A 123 35.12 -19.14 59.93
CA ASP A 123 35.64 -20.35 59.31
C ASP A 123 34.55 -21.44 59.17
N GLY A 124 34.58 -22.20 58.06
CA GLY A 124 34.12 -23.60 58.06
C GLY A 124 33.21 -24.08 56.91
N PHE A 125 33.73 -24.25 55.69
CA PHE A 125 33.80 -25.55 54.96
C PHE A 125 34.58 -25.42 53.64
#